data_AF-A0A8U8BNM1-F1
#
_entry.id   AF-A0A8U8BNM1-F1
#
_cell.length_a   1.000
_cell.length_b   1.000
_cell.length_c   1.000
_cell.angle_alpha   90.00
_cell.angle_beta   90.00
_cell.angle_gamma   90.00
#
_symmetry.space_group_name_H-M   'P 1'
#
loop_
_entity.id
_entity.type
_entity.pdbx_description
1 polymer ?
#
loop_
_entity_poly.entity_id
_entity_poly.type
_entity_poly.pdbx_seq_one_letter_code
_entity_poly.pdbx_strand_id
1 'polypeptide(L)' 'MTEQMTLRGTLKGHNGWVTQIATTPQFPDMILSASRDKTIIMWKLTRDETNYGIPQRALPGAFGDVLGIFWGFFWGVH' A
#
# COMPACT_ATOMS: atom_id res chain seq x y z
N MET A 1 31.03 4.14 -1.72
CA MET A 1 30.16 3.00 -1.38
C MET A 1 28.86 3.21 -2.14
N THR A 2 28.54 2.36 -3.12
CA THR A 2 27.32 2.52 -3.94
C THR A 2 26.16 1.82 -3.26
N GLU A 3 25.11 2.56 -2.92
CA GLU A 3 23.87 1.99 -2.42
C GLU A 3 23.18 1.22 -3.55
N GLN A 4 22.83 -0.05 -3.30
CA GLN A 4 22.13 -0.89 -4.26
C GLN A 4 20.77 -1.31 -3.69
N MET A 5 19.72 -1.10 -4.47
CA MET A 5 18.38 -1.59 -4.16
C MET A 5 18.27 -3.04 -4.60
N THR A 6 17.97 -3.93 -3.65
CA THR A 6 17.73 -5.35 -3.91
C THR A 6 16.26 -5.66 -3.64
N LEU A 7 15.63 -6.45 -4.52
CA LEU A 7 14.25 -6.88 -4.34
C LEU A 7 14.18 -7.81 -3.12
N ARG A 8 13.47 -7.38 -2.07
CA ARG A 8 13.32 -8.15 -0.82
C ARG A 8 12.11 -9.10 -0.81
N GLY A 9 11.11 -8.85 -1.65
CA GLY A 9 9.94 -9.70 -1.73
C GLY A 9 8.81 -9.07 -2.53
N THR A 10 7.69 -9.79 -2.62
CA THR A 10 6.50 -9.36 -3.36
C THR A 10 5.25 -9.53 -2.52
N LEU A 11 4.38 -8.52 -2.49
CA LEU A 11 3.07 -8.59 -1.83
C LEU A 11 2.03 -8.98 -2.89
N LYS A 12 1.42 -10.16 -2.75
CA LYS A 12 0.41 -10.68 -3.68
C LYS A 12 -0.94 -10.71 -2.99
N GLY A 13 -1.97 -10.10 -3.58
CA GLY A 13 -3.31 -10.06 -3.01
C GLY A 13 -4.32 -9.24 -3.81
N HIS A 14 -3.88 -8.27 -4.59
CA HIS A 14 -4.76 -7.55 -5.51
C HIS A 14 -5.10 -8.39 -6.74
N ASN A 15 -6.37 -8.33 -7.15
CA ASN A 15 -6.89 -9.03 -8.32
C ASN A 15 -6.94 -8.11 -9.57
N GLY A 16 -6.37 -6.91 -9.45
CA GLY A 16 -6.34 -5.90 -10.48
C GLY A 16 -5.05 -5.08 -10.44
N TRP A 17 -4.98 -4.10 -11.32
CA TRP A 17 -3.84 -3.18 -11.35
C TRP A 17 -3.83 -2.31 -10.10
N VAL A 18 -2.70 -2.34 -9.40
CA VAL A 18 -2.42 -1.42 -8.29
C VAL A 18 -2.21 -0.04 -8.90
N THR A 19 -3.11 0.88 -8.58
CA THR A 19 -3.04 2.26 -9.09
C THR A 19 -2.27 3.16 -8.14
N GLN A 20 -2.12 2.76 -6.87
CA GLN A 20 -1.63 3.66 -5.83
C GLN A 20 -1.06 2.91 -4.63
N ILE A 21 -0.02 3.49 -4.01
CA ILE A 21 0.61 3.01 -2.77
C ILE A 21 0.76 4.21 -1.83
N ALA A 22 0.40 4.02 -0.55
CA ALA A 22 0.56 5.02 0.49
C ALA A 22 1.32 4.45 1.69
N THR A 23 2.21 5.26 2.25
CA THR A 23 3.02 4.95 3.45
C THR A 23 2.90 6.09 4.44
N THR A 24 2.84 5.79 5.73
CA THR A 24 2.82 6.80 6.80
C THR A 24 4.12 6.77 7.61
N PRO A 25 4.70 7.93 7.95
CA PRO A 25 5.86 7.98 8.85
C PRO A 25 5.50 7.62 10.30
N GLN A 26 4.22 7.67 10.69
CA GLN A 26 3.80 7.27 12.04
C GLN A 26 3.82 5.73 12.23
N PHE A 27 3.61 4.98 11.15
CA PHE A 27 3.59 3.52 11.17
C PHE A 27 4.46 2.96 10.03
N PRO A 28 5.80 2.86 10.22
CA PRO A 28 6.74 2.43 9.18
C PRO A 28 6.55 0.98 8.74
N ASP A 29 5.85 0.19 9.55
CA ASP A 29 5.53 -1.22 9.26
C ASP A 29 4.16 -1.37 8.57
N MET A 30 3.53 -0.28 8.14
CA MET A 30 2.22 -0.30 7.48
C MET A 30 2.28 0.33 6.08
N ILE A 31 1.75 -0.39 5.09
CA ILE A 31 1.57 0.09 3.72
C ILE A 31 0.10 -0.06 3.33
N LEU A 32 -0.43 0.91 2.61
CA LEU A 32 -1.72 0.80 1.95
C LEU A 32 -1.50 0.70 0.44
N SER A 33 -2.18 -0.23 -0.22
CA SER A 33 -2.23 -0.29 -1.68
C SER A 33 -3.67 -0.25 -2.16
N ALA A 34 -3.94 0.57 -3.17
CA ALA A 34 -5.24 0.65 -3.81
C ALA A 34 -5.18 0.06 -5.21
N SER A 35 -6.22 -0.66 -5.60
CA SER A 35 -6.30 -1.34 -6.88
C SER A 35 -7.62 -1.05 -7.60
N ARG A 36 -7.57 -1.19 -8.93
CA ARG A 36 -8.73 -1.05 -9.80
C ARG A 36 -9.78 -2.15 -9.62
N ASP A 37 -9.46 -3.18 -8.83
CA ASP A 37 -10.40 -4.20 -8.34
C ASP A 37 -11.41 -3.65 -7.31
N LYS A 38 -11.38 -2.34 -7.03
CA LYS A 38 -12.23 -1.64 -6.02
C LYS A 38 -11.95 -2.09 -4.59
N THR A 39 -10.73 -2.58 -4.35
CA THR A 39 -10.27 -2.95 -3.02
C THR A 39 -9.02 -2.15 -2.65
N ILE A 40 -8.92 -1.86 -1.35
CA ILE A 40 -7.71 -1.32 -0.73
C ILE A 40 -7.21 -2.37 0.24
N ILE A 41 -5.93 -2.75 0.14
CA ILE A 41 -5.31 -3.69 1.06
C ILE A 41 -4.34 -2.94 1.98
N MET A 42 -4.51 -3.15 3.27
CA MET A 42 -3.58 -2.74 4.30
C MET A 42 -2.61 -3.88 4.58
N TRP A 43 -1.34 -3.61 4.32
CA TRP A 43 -0.23 -4.53 4.52
C TRP A 43 0.52 -4.18 5.79
N LYS A 44 0.80 -5.20 6.59
CA LYS A 44 1.75 -5.11 7.69
C LYS A 44 3.06 -5.73 7.24
N LEU A 45 4.12 -4.93 7.18
CA LEU A 45 5.47 -5.35 6.85
C LEU A 45 6.06 -6.13 8.01
N THR A 46 6.33 -7.41 7.79
CA THR A 46 7.05 -8.25 8.75
C THR A 46 8.55 -8.34 8.42
N ARG A 47 8.99 -7.74 7.30
CA ARG A 47 10.39 -7.70 6.80
C ARG A 47 11.08 -9.07 6.82
N ASP A 48 10.29 -10.13 6.67
CA ASP A 48 10.78 -11.50 6.59
C ASP A 48 11.22 -11.80 5.14
N GLU A 49 12.26 -12.63 4.98
CA GLU A 49 12.81 -12.96 3.66
C GLU A 49 11.84 -13.77 2.79
N THR A 50 10.89 -14.48 3.42
CA THR A 50 9.90 -15.30 2.70
C THR A 50 8.55 -14.61 2.54
N ASN A 51 8.13 -13.81 3.52
CA ASN A 51 6.86 -13.08 3.50
C ASN A 51 7.07 -11.62 3.93
N TYR A 52 7.34 -10.76 2.95
CA TYR A 52 7.69 -9.35 3.18
C TYR A 52 6.59 -8.56 3.91
N GLY A 53 5.33 -8.93 3.70
CA GLY A 53 4.23 -8.41 4.48
C GLY A 53 2.96 -9.24 4.35
N ILE A 54 2.15 -9.21 5.41
CA ILE A 54 0.87 -9.89 5.48
C ILE A 54 -0.26 -8.91 5.15
N PRO A 55 -1.26 -9.31 4.33
CA PRO A 55 -2.45 -8.51 4.15
C PRO A 55 -3.24 -8.56 5.45
N GLN A 56 -3.22 -7.48 6.23
CA GLN A 56 -3.90 -7.43 7.51
C GLN A 56 -5.40 -7.16 7.31
N ARG A 57 -5.75 -6.35 6.32
CA ARG A 57 -7.15 -6.00 6.05
C ARG A 57 -7.35 -5.66 4.58
N ALA A 58 -8.33 -6.30 3.95
CA ALA A 58 -8.89 -5.86 2.68
C ALA A 58 -10.15 -5.04 2.99
N LEU A 59 -10.18 -3.81 2.49
CA LEU A 59 -11.33 -2.91 2.59
C LEU A 59 -12.05 -2.92 1.25
N PRO A 60 -13.13 -3.70 1.10
CA PRO A 60 -13.99 -3.64 -0.08
C PRO A 60 -14.88 -2.41 0.02
N GLY A 61 -14.86 -1.56 -1.00
CA GLY A 61 -15.84 -0.49 -1.10
C GLY A 61 -16.10 -0.15 -2.56
N ALA A 62 -17.38 -0.01 -2.90
CA ALA A 62 -17.82 0.37 -4.22
C ALA A 62 -17.49 1.85 -4.47
N PHE A 63 -16.26 2.12 -4.90
CA PHE A 63 -15.80 3.46 -5.22
C PHE A 63 -15.74 3.61 -6.74
N GLY A 64 -16.72 4.31 -7.33
CA GLY A 64 -16.77 4.63 -8.77
C GLY A 64 -15.73 5.69 -9.19
N ASP A 65 -14.89 6.10 -8.25
CA ASP A 65 -14.25 7.41 -8.17
C ASP A 65 -13.02 7.29 -7.25
N VAL A 66 -12.15 6.31 -7.53
CA VAL A 66 -10.76 6.22 -7.01
C VAL A 66 -9.98 7.56 -7.22
N LEU A 67 -10.56 8.44 -8.04
CA LEU A 67 -10.24 9.85 -8.28
C LEU A 67 -10.52 10.82 -7.12
N GLY A 68 -10.92 10.33 -5.94
CA GLY A 68 -10.57 11.00 -4.70
C GLY A 68 -9.08 10.82 -4.34
N ILE A 69 -8.19 11.10 -5.29
CA ILE A 69 -6.75 10.82 -5.28
C ILE A 69 -6.14 11.26 -3.95
N PHE A 70 -5.90 10.35 -3.01
CA PHE A 70 -5.25 10.65 -1.74
C PHE A 70 -5.92 11.70 -0.81
N TRP A 71 -6.79 12.62 -1.29
CA TRP A 71 -7.39 13.87 -0.72
C TRP A 71 -6.64 14.61 0.41
N GLY A 72 -5.40 14.23 0.66
CA GLY A 72 -4.82 14.27 1.99
C GLY A 72 -3.52 13.47 2.03
N PHE A 73 -2.81 13.35 0.90
CA PHE A 73 -1.36 13.14 0.99
C PHE A 73 -0.68 14.28 1.78
N PHE A 74 -1.38 15.41 2.01
CA PHE A 74 -0.70 16.70 2.08
C PHE A 74 -1.41 17.88 2.77
N TRP A 75 -2.57 17.76 3.43
CA TRP A 75 -3.17 18.92 4.13
C TRP A 75 -2.64 18.96 5.58
N GLY A 76 -1.51 19.59 5.93
CA GLY A 76 -0.69 20.58 5.21
C GLY A 76 -1.48 21.80 4.71
N VAL A 77 -2.63 22.05 5.33
CA VAL A 77 -3.04 23.42 5.69
C VAL A 77 -3.55 23.40 7.13
N HIS A 78 -2.66 23.13 8.08
CA HIS A 78 -2.11 24.11 9.04
C HIS A 78 -1.13 23.39 9.98
#